data_AF-A0A812VLF9-F1
#
_entry.id   AF-A0A812VLF9-F1
#
_cell.length_a   1.000
_cell.length_b   1.000
_cell.length_c   1.000
_cell.angle_alpha   90.00
_cell.angle_beta   90.00
_cell.angle_gamma   90.00
#
_symmetry.space_group_name_H-M   'P 1'
#
loop_
_entity.id
_entity.type
_entity.pdbx_description
1 polymer ?
#
loop_
_entity_poly.entity_id
_entity_poly.type
_entity_poly.pdbx_seq_one_letter_code
_entity_poly.pdbx_strand_id
1 'polypeptide(L)'
;MDPGKGGVETPSSVPDRLREADLFWWPLSPSAATSSTAVGSTDEDVVDQADLEASKPDIAEPAPPVALARAAGQKCKSGSLPAGGVTLARARALSQMAMEDLSKPAEARVDASYVQKLREECQAANSRIQANVSSVAKISGACKVLEAQHVDVEDAKSRVRHARNIRSADISVCRRRLELLQDLDWVGAAASADKEGATSARSSETPAPETSQKNLMEALEVEQEALLLMRRELDLQEEDLSQAAEQLLELHGCLKKEMAQRRAALRQDSAAKRGSGETSASGYMSVGDSWKFWAKRVKAAQVDAQHLCKKASSTIQYTDLECAKAQRSTQDCLAQCSSDQRELRRRFDTQLKDVEFAMSCAEWTLNKPENRSKARSQTEATQVQRSNVLLHELSTTQKNLRCLSRQCKRDLQVLEACRNVTTANVAARPSSAPGTPGAGPGTFKNLKRSRSAVATRNLRKDRSESPGPPGGLWEELQHLTVEQKQMTKGLRECEYGVDRCAAWASVLSNLEDRVTDVLLRRRR
;
A
#
# COMPACT_ATOMS: atom_id res chain seq x y z
N MET A 1 30.82 -72.40 26.49
CA MET A 1 30.03 -71.17 26.34
C MET A 1 28.98 -71.48 25.30
N ASP A 2 27.73 -71.67 25.73
CA ASP A 2 26.62 -72.07 24.86
C ASP A 2 25.87 -70.87 24.26
N PRO A 3 25.15 -71.05 23.14
CA PRO A 3 24.64 -69.95 22.33
C PRO A 3 23.11 -69.73 22.41
N GLY A 4 22.65 -68.57 21.91
CA GLY A 4 21.38 -68.47 21.16
C GLY A 4 20.26 -67.56 21.71
N LYS A 5 19.30 -67.27 20.79
CA LYS A 5 18.05 -66.46 20.91
C LYS A 5 18.27 -64.94 21.02
N GLY A 6 17.55 -64.08 20.29
CA GLY A 6 16.56 -64.21 19.20
C GLY A 6 16.39 -62.82 18.52
N GLY A 7 15.66 -62.61 17.43
CA GLY A 7 14.67 -63.45 16.76
C GLY A 7 13.26 -62.85 16.85
N VAL A 8 12.98 -61.77 16.12
CA VAL A 8 11.62 -61.19 15.93
C VAL A 8 11.50 -60.65 14.50
N GLU A 9 10.38 -60.95 13.82
CA GLU A 9 10.11 -60.63 12.41
C GLU A 9 8.82 -59.82 12.23
N THR A 10 8.78 -58.91 11.23
CA THR A 10 7.58 -58.35 10.53
C THR A 10 6.54 -57.53 11.32
N PRO A 11 5.54 -56.86 10.68
CA PRO A 11 5.31 -56.55 9.25
C PRO A 11 5.29 -55.02 8.95
N SER A 12 5.56 -54.53 7.72
CA SER A 12 4.70 -54.51 6.51
C SER A 12 3.27 -53.94 6.71
N SER A 13 3.05 -52.69 6.29
CA SER A 13 1.82 -52.29 5.57
C SER A 13 1.99 -50.94 4.85
N VAL A 14 1.77 -50.96 3.53
CA VAL A 14 1.61 -49.79 2.66
C VAL A 14 0.15 -49.76 2.21
N PRO A 15 -0.56 -48.61 2.27
CA PRO A 15 -1.85 -48.46 1.63
C PRO A 15 -1.69 -47.93 0.20
N ASP A 16 -1.87 -48.83 -0.76
CA ASP A 16 -1.99 -48.53 -2.19
C ASP A 16 -3.47 -48.26 -2.53
N ARG A 17 -3.82 -47.04 -2.97
CA ARG A 17 -5.11 -46.56 -3.55
C ARG A 17 -5.10 -45.01 -3.59
N LEU A 18 -5.48 -44.31 -4.65
CA LEU A 18 -6.20 -44.67 -5.88
C LEU A 18 -5.55 -44.01 -7.12
N ARG A 19 -5.59 -44.71 -8.25
CA ARG A 19 -5.51 -44.09 -9.58
C ARG A 19 -6.88 -43.54 -9.94
N GLU A 20 -6.96 -42.26 -10.29
CA GLU A 20 -7.91 -41.79 -11.31
C GLU A 20 -7.12 -40.98 -12.35
N ALA A 21 -7.45 -41.23 -13.62
CA ALA A 21 -6.75 -40.65 -14.75
C ALA A 21 -7.72 -39.71 -15.47
N ASP A 22 -7.47 -38.41 -15.38
CA ASP A 22 -8.15 -37.42 -16.20
C ASP A 22 -7.26 -36.95 -17.35
N LEU A 23 -7.68 -37.32 -18.55
CA LEU A 23 -7.11 -36.91 -19.83
C LEU A 23 -7.54 -35.47 -20.14
N PHE A 24 -6.73 -34.47 -19.78
CA PHE A 24 -6.95 -33.10 -20.26
C PHE A 24 -5.94 -32.69 -21.34
N TRP A 25 -6.51 -32.35 -22.50
CA TRP A 25 -5.81 -31.97 -23.71
C TRP A 25 -5.15 -30.59 -23.59
N TRP A 26 -3.89 -30.48 -24.00
CA TRP A 26 -3.26 -29.20 -24.30
C TRP A 26 -3.59 -28.78 -25.74
N PRO A 27 -4.20 -27.60 -25.98
CA PRO A 27 -4.21 -26.99 -27.30
C PRO A 27 -2.85 -26.36 -27.59
N LEU A 28 -2.31 -26.67 -28.77
CA LEU A 28 -1.02 -26.21 -29.27
C LEU A 28 -0.97 -24.67 -29.44
N SER A 29 0.14 -24.06 -29.05
CA SER A 29 0.46 -22.67 -29.41
C SER A 29 0.63 -22.52 -30.93
N PRO A 30 -0.04 -21.55 -31.60
CA PRO A 30 0.29 -21.20 -32.97
C PRO A 30 1.55 -20.33 -33.00
N SER A 31 2.59 -20.82 -33.67
CA SER A 31 3.84 -20.09 -33.92
C SER A 31 3.94 -19.69 -35.39
N ALA A 32 4.11 -18.39 -35.65
CA ALA A 32 4.56 -17.78 -36.90
C ALA A 32 5.12 -16.38 -36.52
N ALA A 33 6.36 -15.96 -36.78
CA ALA A 33 7.13 -15.96 -38.04
C ALA A 33 6.37 -15.17 -39.14
N THR A 34 6.86 -14.09 -39.77
CA THR A 34 8.17 -13.38 -39.76
C THR A 34 7.87 -11.85 -39.72
N SER A 35 8.78 -10.86 -39.87
CA SER A 35 10.17 -10.82 -40.35
C SER A 35 10.93 -9.59 -39.81
N SER A 36 12.14 -9.35 -40.31
CA SER A 36 12.95 -8.14 -40.09
C SER A 36 12.92 -7.23 -41.33
N THR A 37 12.78 -5.92 -41.15
CA THR A 37 13.45 -4.93 -42.02
C THR A 37 13.74 -3.66 -41.23
N ALA A 38 15.00 -3.22 -41.23
CA ALA A 38 15.40 -1.93 -40.68
C ALA A 38 15.69 -0.96 -41.83
N VAL A 39 15.04 0.21 -41.81
CA VAL A 39 15.43 1.40 -42.58
C VAL A 39 15.21 2.59 -41.66
N GLY A 40 16.24 3.43 -41.49
CA GLY A 40 16.10 4.69 -40.76
C GLY A 40 15.71 5.83 -41.69
N SER A 41 15.02 6.83 -41.15
CA SER A 41 14.96 8.17 -41.73
C SER A 41 14.91 9.20 -40.60
N THR A 42 15.53 10.35 -40.83
CA THR A 42 15.47 11.55 -40.01
C THR A 42 14.24 12.39 -40.37
N ASP A 43 14.19 13.58 -39.75
CA ASP A 43 13.27 14.71 -39.92
C ASP A 43 12.08 14.64 -38.94
N GLU A 44 11.98 15.51 -37.93
CA GLU A 44 11.83 16.99 -37.92
C GLU A 44 10.45 17.42 -38.47
N ASP A 45 9.51 17.66 -37.54
CA ASP A 45 8.31 18.53 -37.59
C ASP A 45 7.54 18.24 -36.27
N VAL A 46 7.40 19.13 -35.28
CA VAL A 46 6.93 20.53 -35.25
C VAL A 46 5.49 20.68 -35.75
N VAL A 47 4.51 20.18 -34.97
CA VAL A 47 3.12 20.68 -35.01
C VAL A 47 2.50 20.75 -33.59
N ASP A 48 2.24 21.98 -33.17
CA ASP A 48 1.17 22.52 -32.33
C ASP A 48 0.67 21.79 -31.07
N GLN A 49 1.04 22.43 -29.96
CA GLN A 49 0.37 22.42 -28.67
C GLN A 49 -0.87 23.34 -28.68
N ALA A 50 -2.07 22.80 -28.96
CA ALA A 50 -3.34 23.53 -28.79
C ALA A 50 -4.54 22.60 -28.47
N ASP A 51 -5.42 23.12 -27.61
CA ASP A 51 -6.84 22.80 -27.43
C ASP A 51 -7.31 21.35 -27.24
N LEU A 52 -7.59 20.99 -25.97
CA LEU A 52 -8.93 20.52 -25.55
C LEU A 52 -9.08 20.46 -24.01
N GLU A 53 -9.12 21.63 -23.36
CA GLU A 53 -9.77 21.73 -22.04
C GLU A 53 -11.30 21.66 -22.20
N ALA A 54 -11.94 20.58 -21.76
CA ALA A 54 -13.40 20.50 -21.70
C ALA A 54 -13.95 19.43 -20.74
N SER A 55 -13.93 19.68 -19.42
CA SER A 55 -14.98 19.22 -18.47
C SER A 55 -14.71 19.65 -17.03
N LYS A 56 -15.22 20.83 -16.65
CA LYS A 56 -15.62 21.16 -15.28
C LYS A 56 -17.08 21.61 -15.31
N PRO A 57 -17.98 21.03 -14.50
CA PRO A 57 -19.30 21.62 -14.29
C PRO A 57 -19.18 22.76 -13.25
N ASP A 58 -19.28 24.01 -13.72
CA ASP A 58 -19.57 25.14 -12.84
C ASP A 58 -20.99 25.01 -12.28
N ILE A 59 -21.14 25.16 -10.96
CA ILE A 59 -22.44 25.35 -10.31
C ILE A 59 -22.51 26.80 -9.81
N ALA A 60 -23.44 27.55 -10.38
CA ALA A 60 -23.49 29.00 -10.29
C ALA A 60 -23.97 29.54 -8.93
N GLU A 61 -23.32 30.62 -8.50
CA GLU A 61 -23.81 31.56 -7.49
C GLU A 61 -24.78 32.57 -8.17
N PRO A 62 -26.01 32.79 -7.66
CA PRO A 62 -26.99 33.62 -8.35
C PRO A 62 -26.88 35.12 -8.00
N ALA A 63 -26.63 35.93 -9.02
CA ALA A 63 -26.70 37.40 -8.99
C ALA A 63 -27.76 37.91 -10.02
N PRO A 64 -28.19 39.18 -9.97
CA PRO A 64 -29.61 39.53 -9.94
C PRO A 64 -30.27 39.77 -11.31
N PRO A 65 -31.62 39.66 -11.41
CA PRO A 65 -32.36 39.99 -12.62
C PRO A 65 -32.59 41.49 -12.76
N VAL A 66 -32.31 42.04 -13.96
CA VAL A 66 -32.71 43.39 -14.36
C VAL A 66 -33.43 43.35 -15.72
N ALA A 67 -34.64 43.95 -15.71
CA ALA A 67 -35.40 44.49 -16.84
C ALA A 67 -35.82 43.59 -18.02
N LEU A 68 -37.14 43.53 -18.24
CA LEU A 68 -37.74 43.89 -19.54
C LEU A 68 -39.17 44.44 -19.33
N ALA A 69 -39.67 45.22 -20.29
CA ALA A 69 -40.73 46.21 -20.05
C ALA A 69 -41.90 46.17 -21.05
N ARG A 70 -43.09 46.59 -20.58
CA ARG A 70 -44.13 47.39 -21.29
C ARG A 70 -45.27 47.69 -20.28
N ALA A 71 -45.59 48.96 -19.99
CA ALA A 71 -46.52 49.84 -20.72
C ALA A 71 -47.99 49.36 -20.65
N ALA A 72 -49.01 50.15 -20.32
CA ALA A 72 -49.16 51.57 -19.94
C ALA A 72 -50.34 51.66 -18.94
N GLY A 73 -50.66 52.73 -18.20
CA GLY A 73 -50.16 54.10 -18.13
C GLY A 73 -51.26 54.97 -17.51
N GLN A 74 -50.95 55.73 -16.45
CA GLN A 74 -51.88 56.72 -15.90
C GLN A 74 -51.11 57.89 -15.29
N LYS A 75 -51.49 59.12 -15.69
CA LYS A 75 -50.86 60.36 -15.24
C LYS A 75 -51.42 60.76 -13.87
N CYS A 76 -50.59 60.75 -12.84
CA CYS A 76 -50.79 61.60 -11.66
C CYS A 76 -49.52 62.40 -11.39
N LYS A 77 -49.65 63.73 -11.36
CA LYS A 77 -48.58 64.67 -10.99
C LYS A 77 -48.50 64.75 -9.47
N SER A 78 -47.32 64.54 -8.86
CA SER A 78 -46.94 65.26 -7.62
C SER A 78 -45.51 64.92 -7.16
N GLY A 79 -44.76 65.99 -6.89
CA GLY A 79 -43.52 66.11 -6.12
C GLY A 79 -42.82 64.88 -5.54
N SER A 80 -41.54 64.73 -5.88
CA SER A 80 -40.57 64.00 -5.07
C SER A 80 -40.43 64.64 -3.68
N LEU A 81 -40.66 63.86 -2.62
CA LEU A 81 -40.23 64.19 -1.27
C LEU A 81 -39.19 63.15 -0.82
N PRO A 82 -38.10 63.55 -0.13
CA PRO A 82 -36.99 62.65 0.17
C PRO A 82 -37.37 61.62 1.25
N ALA A 83 -36.95 60.37 1.05
CA ALA A 83 -37.24 59.25 1.96
C ALA A 83 -36.75 59.44 3.41
N GLY A 84 -35.83 60.39 3.66
CA GLY A 84 -35.43 60.81 5.01
C GLY A 84 -36.53 61.51 5.81
N GLY A 85 -37.56 62.05 5.17
CA GLY A 85 -38.69 62.69 5.85
C GLY A 85 -39.57 61.69 6.61
N VAL A 86 -39.82 60.51 6.02
CA VAL A 86 -40.73 59.49 6.60
C VAL A 86 -40.07 58.77 7.76
N THR A 87 -38.77 58.49 7.69
CA THR A 87 -38.01 57.90 8.80
C THR A 87 -37.85 58.89 9.96
N LEU A 88 -37.60 60.18 9.68
CA LEU A 88 -37.48 61.21 10.71
C LEU A 88 -38.83 61.59 11.32
N ALA A 89 -39.92 61.58 10.56
CA ALA A 89 -41.28 61.72 11.09
C ALA A 89 -41.69 60.53 11.96
N ARG A 90 -41.35 59.29 11.55
CA ARG A 90 -41.59 58.09 12.36
C ARG A 90 -40.74 58.08 13.63
N ALA A 91 -39.48 58.54 13.57
CA ALA A 91 -38.64 58.72 14.75
C ALA A 91 -39.19 59.81 15.68
N ARG A 92 -39.64 60.95 15.15
CA ARG A 92 -40.31 62.00 15.94
C ARG A 92 -41.62 61.53 16.56
N ALA A 93 -42.44 60.76 15.85
CA ALA A 93 -43.67 60.18 16.39
C ALA A 93 -43.38 59.18 17.52
N LEU A 94 -42.36 58.32 17.36
CA LEU A 94 -41.89 57.42 18.41
C LEU A 94 -41.32 58.18 19.62
N SER A 95 -40.57 59.28 19.40
CA SER A 95 -40.11 60.16 20.47
C SER A 95 -41.26 60.94 21.13
N GLN A 96 -42.29 61.37 20.39
CA GLN A 96 -43.47 62.02 20.96
C GLN A 96 -44.27 61.05 21.80
N MET A 97 -44.57 59.84 21.33
CA MET A 97 -45.23 58.82 22.16
C MET A 97 -44.40 58.49 23.41
N ALA A 98 -43.08 58.36 23.29
CA ALA A 98 -42.20 58.13 24.45
C ALA A 98 -42.20 59.33 25.44
N MET A 99 -42.25 60.56 24.94
CA MET A 99 -42.35 61.77 25.78
C MET A 99 -43.76 61.92 26.38
N GLU A 100 -44.81 61.54 25.67
CA GLU A 100 -46.19 61.52 26.17
C GLU A 100 -46.36 60.48 27.27
N ASP A 101 -45.81 59.27 27.10
CA ASP A 101 -45.76 58.25 28.15
C ASP A 101 -44.93 58.66 29.37
N LEU A 102 -43.88 59.49 29.20
CA LEU A 102 -43.13 60.11 30.30
C LEU A 102 -43.84 61.31 30.94
N SER A 103 -44.77 61.95 30.23
CA SER A 103 -45.54 63.13 30.69
C SER A 103 -46.80 62.78 31.49
N LYS A 104 -47.28 61.54 31.41
CA LYS A 104 -48.39 61.06 32.23
C LYS A 104 -47.94 61.04 33.70
N PRO A 105 -48.62 61.75 34.63
CA PRO A 105 -48.28 61.67 36.05
C PRO A 105 -48.45 60.22 36.52
N ALA A 106 -47.41 59.69 37.16
CA ALA A 106 -47.33 58.28 37.54
C ALA A 106 -48.20 57.97 38.77
N GLU A 107 -49.53 57.94 38.58
CA GLU A 107 -50.49 57.44 39.58
C GLU A 107 -50.66 55.91 39.55
N ALA A 108 -49.88 55.22 38.72
CA ALA A 108 -49.51 53.85 39.05
C ALA A 108 -48.43 53.89 40.14
N ARG A 109 -48.82 53.62 41.39
CA ARG A 109 -47.87 53.13 42.42
C ARG A 109 -47.32 51.80 41.93
N VAL A 110 -46.29 51.84 41.08
CA VAL A 110 -45.51 50.66 40.72
C VAL A 110 -44.84 50.20 42.00
N ASP A 111 -45.41 49.14 42.59
CA ASP A 111 -44.98 48.63 43.88
C ASP A 111 -43.46 48.38 43.85
N ALA A 112 -42.73 48.82 44.87
CA ALA A 112 -41.29 48.62 44.95
C ALA A 112 -40.94 47.12 44.86
N SER A 113 -41.85 46.27 45.35
CA SER A 113 -41.85 44.81 45.18
C SER A 113 -41.81 44.38 43.70
N TYR A 114 -42.64 44.99 42.84
CA TYR A 114 -42.70 44.68 41.40
C TYR A 114 -41.45 45.14 40.66
N VAL A 115 -40.92 46.33 40.97
CA VAL A 115 -39.65 46.82 40.39
C VAL A 115 -38.49 45.92 40.78
N GLN A 116 -38.46 45.46 42.04
CA GLN A 116 -37.44 44.55 42.54
C GLN A 116 -37.54 43.18 41.85
N LYS A 117 -38.75 42.62 41.73
CA LYS A 117 -38.98 41.36 40.99
C LYS A 117 -38.53 41.45 39.52
N LEU A 118 -38.84 42.54 38.83
CA LEU A 118 -38.36 42.77 37.45
C LEU A 118 -36.83 42.87 37.35
N ARG A 119 -36.14 43.43 38.36
CA ARG A 119 -34.67 43.46 38.42
C ARG A 119 -34.10 42.05 38.61
N GLU A 120 -34.68 41.26 39.50
CA GLU A 120 -34.28 39.88 39.75
C GLU A 120 -34.50 38.99 38.52
N GLU A 121 -35.66 39.11 37.85
CA GLU A 121 -35.95 38.45 36.57
C GLU A 121 -34.98 38.88 35.46
N CYS A 122 -34.65 40.17 35.37
CA CYS A 122 -33.66 40.68 34.42
C CYS A 122 -32.24 40.17 34.72
N GLN A 123 -31.86 40.08 35.99
CA GLN A 123 -30.56 39.56 36.42
C GLN A 123 -30.45 38.06 36.14
N ALA A 124 -31.48 37.28 36.48
CA ALA A 124 -31.57 35.86 36.15
C ALA A 124 -31.52 35.61 34.63
N ALA A 125 -32.28 36.39 33.84
CA ALA A 125 -32.24 36.31 32.38
C ALA A 125 -30.85 36.66 31.81
N ASN A 126 -30.19 37.70 32.34
CA ASN A 126 -28.84 38.07 31.92
C ASN A 126 -27.82 36.97 32.29
N SER A 127 -27.94 36.34 33.46
CA SER A 127 -27.11 35.19 33.86
C SER A 127 -27.32 33.98 32.93
N ARG A 128 -28.57 33.67 32.53
CA ARG A 128 -28.85 32.61 31.53
C ARG A 128 -28.22 32.92 30.18
N ILE A 129 -28.36 34.15 29.68
CA ILE A 129 -27.74 34.59 28.42
C ILE A 129 -26.21 34.46 28.48
N GLN A 130 -25.57 34.93 29.55
CA GLN A 130 -24.11 34.81 29.72
C GLN A 130 -23.65 33.36 29.78
N ALA A 131 -24.36 32.48 30.49
CA ALA A 131 -24.06 31.05 30.55
C ALA A 131 -24.16 30.38 29.16
N ASN A 132 -25.22 30.69 28.40
CA ASN A 132 -25.42 30.18 27.05
C ASN A 132 -24.35 30.71 26.07
N VAL A 133 -24.00 32.00 26.11
CA VAL A 133 -22.92 32.59 25.30
C VAL A 133 -21.56 31.95 25.62
N SER A 134 -21.22 31.82 26.91
CA SER A 134 -20.01 31.12 27.36
C SER A 134 -19.96 29.67 26.84
N SER A 135 -21.09 28.98 26.87
CA SER A 135 -21.18 27.61 26.35
C SER A 135 -21.03 27.52 24.83
N VAL A 136 -21.62 28.44 24.07
CA VAL A 136 -21.47 28.47 22.60
C VAL A 136 -20.02 28.71 22.23
N ALA A 137 -19.30 29.57 22.95
CA ALA A 137 -17.87 29.78 22.77
C ALA A 137 -17.05 28.51 23.07
N LYS A 138 -17.35 27.80 24.17
CA LYS A 138 -16.70 26.52 24.54
C LYS A 138 -16.91 25.43 23.47
N ILE A 139 -18.14 25.26 22.99
CA ILE A 139 -18.46 24.31 21.92
C ILE A 139 -17.76 24.70 20.61
N SER A 140 -17.71 26.00 20.28
CA SER A 140 -16.97 26.47 19.10
C SER A 140 -15.46 26.24 19.20
N GLY A 141 -14.87 26.29 20.40
CA GLY A 141 -13.49 25.89 20.64
C GLY A 141 -13.29 24.40 20.42
N ALA A 142 -14.19 23.56 20.94
CA ALA A 142 -14.15 22.11 20.73
C ALA A 142 -14.28 21.72 19.25
N CYS A 143 -15.16 22.38 18.47
CA CYS A 143 -15.26 22.15 17.03
C CYS A 143 -13.93 22.39 16.30
N LYS A 144 -13.21 23.47 16.64
CA LYS A 144 -11.89 23.77 16.05
C LYS A 144 -10.81 22.75 16.43
N VAL A 145 -10.87 22.20 17.65
CA VAL A 145 -9.95 21.12 18.06
C VAL A 145 -10.22 19.86 17.24
N LEU A 146 -11.48 19.48 17.04
CA LEU A 146 -11.83 18.31 16.21
C LEU A 146 -11.47 18.53 14.72
N GLU A 147 -11.66 19.74 14.19
CA GLU A 147 -11.22 20.12 12.83
C GLU A 147 -9.72 19.90 12.66
N ALA A 148 -8.90 20.36 13.62
CA ALA A 148 -7.45 20.15 13.58
C ALA A 148 -7.09 18.65 13.67
N GLN A 149 -7.70 17.89 14.58
CA GLN A 149 -7.42 16.44 14.69
C GLN A 149 -7.89 15.65 13.47
N HIS A 150 -8.96 16.06 12.81
CA HIS A 150 -9.39 15.44 11.55
C HIS A 150 -8.36 15.65 10.43
N VAL A 151 -7.76 16.84 10.34
CA VAL A 151 -6.65 17.11 9.40
C VAL A 151 -5.43 16.24 9.74
N ASP A 152 -5.04 16.14 11.01
CA ASP A 152 -3.92 15.29 11.45
C ASP A 152 -4.15 13.80 11.08
N VAL A 153 -5.38 13.31 11.21
CA VAL A 153 -5.77 11.92 10.88
C VAL A 153 -5.77 11.66 9.38
N GLU A 154 -6.32 12.56 8.54
CA GLU A 154 -6.29 12.38 7.08
C GLU A 154 -4.89 12.53 6.48
N ASP A 155 -4.02 13.36 7.08
CA ASP A 155 -2.59 13.42 6.74
C ASP A 155 -1.88 12.10 7.12
N ALA A 156 -2.10 11.58 8.33
CA ALA A 156 -1.59 10.26 8.72
C ALA A 156 -2.07 9.14 7.78
N LYS A 157 -3.37 9.14 7.42
CA LYS A 157 -3.99 8.18 6.50
C LYS A 157 -3.38 8.27 5.10
N SER A 158 -3.12 9.49 4.62
CA SER A 158 -2.44 9.74 3.34
C SER A 158 -1.01 9.21 3.34
N ARG A 159 -0.26 9.33 4.45
CA ARG A 159 1.05 8.67 4.60
C ARG A 159 0.96 7.14 4.59
N VAL A 160 -0.03 6.56 5.27
CA VAL A 160 -0.26 5.10 5.27
C VAL A 160 -0.57 4.60 3.86
N ARG A 161 -1.47 5.27 3.11
CA ARG A 161 -1.73 4.98 1.69
C ARG A 161 -0.46 5.03 0.84
N HIS A 162 0.37 6.06 1.02
CA HIS A 162 1.62 6.20 0.27
C HIS A 162 2.58 5.05 0.56
N ALA A 163 2.77 4.69 1.83
CA ALA A 163 3.56 3.53 2.23
C ALA A 163 2.99 2.23 1.63
N ARG A 164 1.67 2.02 1.64
CA ARG A 164 1.03 0.84 1.02
C ARG A 164 1.27 0.76 -0.49
N ASN A 165 1.20 1.90 -1.18
CA ASN A 165 1.44 1.96 -2.63
C ASN A 165 2.90 1.62 -2.93
N ILE A 166 3.85 2.08 -2.10
CA ILE A 166 5.25 1.66 -2.15
C ILE A 166 5.39 0.14 -1.96
N ARG A 167 4.75 -0.45 -0.94
CA ARG A 167 4.78 -1.92 -0.73
C ARG A 167 4.21 -2.67 -1.93
N SER A 168 3.15 -2.14 -2.56
CA SER A 168 2.52 -2.75 -3.74
C SER A 168 3.44 -2.74 -4.97
N ALA A 169 4.21 -1.66 -5.18
CA ALA A 169 5.25 -1.62 -6.21
C ALA A 169 6.39 -2.61 -5.92
N ASP A 170 6.81 -2.73 -4.66
CA ASP A 170 7.86 -3.67 -4.25
C ASP A 170 7.42 -5.14 -4.40
N ILE A 171 6.14 -5.46 -4.16
CA ILE A 171 5.56 -6.79 -4.46
C ILE A 171 5.66 -7.10 -5.96
N SER A 172 5.36 -6.13 -6.84
CA SER A 172 5.47 -6.31 -8.29
C SER A 172 6.93 -6.52 -8.73
N VAL A 173 7.88 -5.81 -8.13
CA VAL A 173 9.33 -6.05 -8.34
C VAL A 173 9.73 -7.46 -7.90
N CYS A 174 9.34 -7.86 -6.69
CA CYS A 174 9.68 -9.17 -6.15
C CYS A 174 9.09 -10.31 -7.01
N ARG A 175 7.83 -10.17 -7.44
CA ARG A 175 7.19 -11.10 -8.38
C ARG A 175 7.94 -11.15 -9.72
N ARG A 176 8.34 -10.01 -10.28
CA ARG A 176 9.08 -9.99 -11.55
C ARG A 176 10.46 -10.64 -11.44
N ARG A 177 11.14 -10.55 -10.28
CA ARG A 177 12.36 -11.31 -10.01
C ARG A 177 12.09 -12.82 -9.96
N LEU A 178 11.02 -13.25 -9.29
CA LEU A 178 10.63 -14.66 -9.22
C LEU A 178 10.32 -15.23 -10.61
N GLU A 179 9.54 -14.52 -11.44
CA GLU A 179 9.27 -14.90 -12.84
C GLU A 179 10.57 -15.11 -13.62
N LEU A 180 11.50 -14.14 -13.58
CA LEU A 180 12.79 -14.23 -14.25
C LEU A 180 13.64 -15.42 -13.79
N LEU A 181 13.53 -15.86 -12.54
CA LEU A 181 14.32 -16.98 -11.98
C LEU A 181 13.63 -18.34 -12.11
N GLN A 182 12.30 -18.36 -12.34
CA GLN A 182 11.54 -19.57 -12.69
C GLN A 182 11.79 -20.02 -14.13
N ASP A 183 11.98 -19.07 -15.05
CA ASP A 183 12.31 -19.33 -16.47
C ASP A 183 13.79 -19.77 -16.69
N LEU A 184 14.57 -19.99 -15.64
CA LEU A 184 16.00 -20.36 -15.72
C LEU A 184 16.24 -21.87 -15.59
N ASP A 185 16.74 -22.48 -16.66
CA ASP A 185 17.36 -23.80 -16.65
C ASP A 185 18.79 -23.72 -16.04
N TRP A 186 18.88 -23.71 -14.72
CA TRP A 186 20.15 -23.54 -14.01
C TRP A 186 21.17 -24.65 -14.30
N VAL A 187 22.43 -24.25 -14.56
CA VAL A 187 23.55 -25.15 -14.92
C VAL A 187 23.86 -26.25 -13.89
N GLY A 188 23.37 -26.14 -12.65
CA GLY A 188 23.55 -27.17 -11.61
C GLY A 188 22.70 -28.43 -11.83
N ALA A 189 21.41 -28.27 -12.16
CA ALA A 189 20.41 -29.35 -12.04
C ALA A 189 20.65 -30.55 -12.97
N ALA A 190 21.28 -30.35 -14.12
CA ALA A 190 21.65 -31.43 -15.03
C ALA A 190 22.97 -32.15 -14.64
N ALA A 191 23.83 -31.50 -13.85
CA ALA A 191 25.17 -32.01 -13.52
C ALA A 191 25.20 -32.85 -12.21
N SER A 192 24.13 -32.79 -11.42
CA SER A 192 23.92 -33.62 -10.22
C SER A 192 23.26 -34.97 -10.54
N ALA A 193 22.37 -35.03 -11.54
CA ALA A 193 21.70 -36.26 -11.97
C ALA A 193 22.67 -37.37 -12.43
N ASP A 194 23.74 -37.02 -13.14
CA ASP A 194 24.77 -37.97 -13.61
C ASP A 194 25.72 -38.48 -12.50
N LYS A 195 25.59 -37.99 -11.25
CA LYS A 195 26.54 -38.30 -10.16
C LYS A 195 26.10 -39.39 -9.19
N GLU A 196 24.86 -39.86 -9.22
CA GLU A 196 24.40 -40.91 -8.30
C GLU A 196 25.09 -42.29 -8.53
N GLY A 197 25.79 -42.46 -9.65
CA GLY A 197 26.55 -43.69 -9.97
C GLY A 197 28.05 -43.68 -9.60
N ALA A 198 28.64 -42.55 -9.21
CA ALA A 198 30.10 -42.40 -9.12
C ALA A 198 30.61 -42.18 -7.68
N THR A 199 31.04 -43.27 -7.03
CA THR A 199 31.56 -43.23 -5.65
C THR A 199 32.88 -42.47 -5.50
N SER A 200 32.89 -41.51 -4.57
CA SER A 200 34.03 -41.11 -3.72
C SER A 200 35.37 -40.75 -4.41
N ALA A 201 35.56 -39.45 -4.66
CA ALA A 201 36.88 -38.80 -4.52
C ALA A 201 36.72 -37.41 -3.89
N ARG A 202 37.56 -37.11 -2.89
CA ARG A 202 37.40 -36.01 -1.92
C ARG A 202 38.32 -34.84 -2.27
N SER A 203 37.78 -33.67 -2.64
CA SER A 203 38.31 -32.32 -2.32
C SER A 203 37.67 -31.18 -3.15
N SER A 204 36.75 -30.43 -2.54
CA SER A 204 36.69 -28.96 -2.61
C SER A 204 35.49 -28.47 -1.80
N GLU A 205 35.76 -27.82 -0.67
CA GLU A 205 34.77 -27.07 0.10
C GLU A 205 34.47 -25.74 -0.62
N THR A 206 33.70 -25.82 -1.71
CA THR A 206 32.91 -24.69 -2.18
C THR A 206 31.44 -25.10 -2.11
N PRO A 207 30.54 -24.29 -1.49
CA PRO A 207 29.13 -24.60 -1.45
C PRO A 207 28.63 -24.82 -2.88
N ALA A 208 27.89 -25.90 -3.10
CA ALA A 208 27.41 -26.24 -4.43
C ALA A 208 26.51 -25.10 -4.96
N PRO A 209 26.58 -24.73 -6.25
CA PRO A 209 25.79 -23.64 -6.83
C PRO A 209 24.28 -23.81 -6.64
N GLU A 210 23.81 -25.06 -6.51
CA GLU A 210 22.44 -25.42 -6.15
C GLU A 210 22.01 -24.85 -4.79
N THR A 211 22.94 -24.72 -3.84
CA THR A 211 22.65 -24.18 -2.50
C THR A 211 22.46 -22.67 -2.53
N SER A 212 23.28 -21.91 -3.26
CA SER A 212 23.08 -20.45 -3.38
C SER A 212 21.83 -20.12 -4.20
N GLN A 213 21.54 -20.87 -5.26
CA GLN A 213 20.27 -20.79 -6.00
C GLN A 213 19.06 -21.04 -5.08
N LYS A 214 19.06 -22.12 -4.29
CA LYS A 214 17.96 -22.41 -3.35
C LYS A 214 17.79 -21.27 -2.35
N ASN A 215 18.89 -20.79 -1.75
CA ASN A 215 18.87 -19.69 -0.80
C ASN A 215 18.32 -18.38 -1.43
N LEU A 216 18.56 -18.14 -2.72
CA LEU A 216 18.01 -16.99 -3.44
C LEU A 216 16.48 -17.12 -3.65
N MET A 217 16.00 -18.30 -4.03
CA MET A 217 14.55 -18.54 -4.16
C MET A 217 13.84 -18.38 -2.81
N GLU A 218 14.39 -19.00 -1.75
CA GLU A 218 13.88 -18.88 -0.38
C GLU A 218 13.90 -17.42 0.11
N ALA A 219 14.98 -16.66 -0.15
CA ALA A 219 15.05 -15.24 0.20
C ALA A 219 13.99 -14.37 -0.52
N LEU A 220 13.69 -14.67 -1.79
CA LEU A 220 12.65 -13.98 -2.55
C LEU A 220 11.23 -14.35 -2.11
N GLU A 221 11.00 -15.61 -1.75
CA GLU A 221 9.72 -16.05 -1.17
C GLU A 221 9.49 -15.36 0.19
N VAL A 222 10.52 -15.30 1.04
CA VAL A 222 10.50 -14.56 2.31
C VAL A 222 10.31 -13.05 2.09
N GLU A 223 10.96 -12.44 1.09
CA GLU A 223 10.72 -11.03 0.72
C GLU A 223 9.27 -10.81 0.28
N GLN A 224 8.70 -11.72 -0.52
CA GLN A 224 7.32 -11.63 -0.97
C GLN A 224 6.32 -11.79 0.19
N GLU A 225 6.51 -12.78 1.08
CA GLU A 225 5.66 -12.96 2.26
C GLU A 225 5.75 -11.75 3.20
N ALA A 226 6.95 -11.25 3.48
CA ALA A 226 7.15 -10.06 4.31
C ALA A 226 6.46 -8.83 3.71
N LEU A 227 6.63 -8.57 2.41
CA LEU A 227 5.96 -7.46 1.72
C LEU A 227 4.44 -7.57 1.76
N LEU A 228 3.88 -8.78 1.59
CA LEU A 228 2.44 -9.03 1.69
C LEU A 228 1.90 -8.79 3.12
N LEU A 229 2.63 -9.25 4.15
CA LEU A 229 2.28 -9.01 5.55
C LEU A 229 2.34 -7.52 5.89
N MET A 230 3.41 -6.83 5.51
CA MET A 230 3.54 -5.39 5.75
C MET A 230 2.48 -4.57 5.00
N ARG A 231 2.05 -5.00 3.81
CA ARG A 231 0.92 -4.38 3.10
C ARG A 231 -0.39 -4.54 3.86
N ARG A 232 -0.71 -5.74 4.36
CA ARG A 232 -1.92 -6.01 5.17
C ARG A 232 -1.95 -5.18 6.45
N GLU A 233 -0.83 -5.04 7.13
CA GLU A 233 -0.73 -4.21 8.34
C GLU A 233 -1.01 -2.72 8.01
N LEU A 234 -0.52 -2.22 6.87
CA LEU A 234 -0.86 -0.86 6.41
C LEU A 234 -2.32 -0.71 5.95
N ASP A 235 -2.93 -1.75 5.38
CA ASP A 235 -4.38 -1.78 5.10
C ASP A 235 -5.19 -1.63 6.41
N LEU A 236 -4.86 -2.40 7.45
CA LEU A 236 -5.50 -2.30 8.78
C LEU A 236 -5.30 -0.91 9.43
N GLN A 237 -4.11 -0.30 9.32
CA GLN A 237 -3.90 1.06 9.81
C GLN A 237 -4.68 2.11 9.01
N GLU A 238 -4.94 1.90 7.71
CA GLU A 238 -5.82 2.80 6.94
C GLU A 238 -7.29 2.68 7.39
N GLU A 239 -7.76 1.47 7.69
CA GLU A 239 -9.10 1.22 8.22
C GLU A 239 -9.30 1.87 9.60
N ASP A 240 -8.37 1.65 10.54
CA ASP A 240 -8.35 2.30 11.87
C ASP A 240 -8.46 3.84 11.75
N LEU A 241 -7.66 4.44 10.87
CA LEU A 241 -7.67 5.90 10.64
C LEU A 241 -8.94 6.39 9.91
N SER A 242 -9.55 5.56 9.06
CA SER A 242 -10.81 5.88 8.39
C SER A 242 -11.96 5.98 9.39
N GLN A 243 -12.09 4.98 10.26
CA GLN A 243 -13.12 4.96 11.30
C GLN A 243 -12.93 6.13 12.28
N ALA A 244 -11.68 6.47 12.62
CA ALA A 244 -11.38 7.63 13.46
C ALA A 244 -11.76 8.97 12.79
N ALA A 245 -11.49 9.15 11.49
CA ALA A 245 -11.90 10.34 10.75
C ALA A 245 -13.42 10.50 10.72
N GLU A 246 -14.15 9.42 10.45
CA GLU A 246 -15.63 9.40 10.46
C GLU A 246 -16.18 9.76 11.85
N GLN A 247 -15.68 9.14 12.92
CA GLN A 247 -16.09 9.45 14.30
C GLN A 247 -15.83 10.91 14.69
N LEU A 248 -14.72 11.51 14.22
CA LEU A 248 -14.41 12.93 14.43
C LEU A 248 -15.42 13.83 13.70
N LEU A 249 -15.79 13.50 12.45
CA LEU A 249 -16.82 14.22 11.69
C LEU A 249 -18.22 14.10 12.31
N GLU A 250 -18.60 12.91 12.77
CA GLU A 250 -19.87 12.70 13.47
C GLU A 250 -19.95 13.53 14.76
N LEU A 251 -18.89 13.49 15.58
CA LEU A 251 -18.80 14.27 16.82
C LEU A 251 -18.84 15.78 16.53
N HIS A 252 -18.15 16.23 15.47
CA HIS A 252 -18.20 17.62 15.00
C HIS A 252 -19.61 18.04 14.57
N GLY A 253 -20.30 17.19 13.81
CA GLY A 253 -21.70 17.38 13.41
C GLY A 253 -22.65 17.46 14.60
N CYS A 254 -22.44 16.63 15.63
CA CYS A 254 -23.20 16.69 16.88
C CYS A 254 -22.98 18.01 17.63
N LEU A 255 -21.72 18.44 17.77
CA LEU A 255 -21.40 19.72 18.41
C LEU A 255 -21.95 20.93 17.63
N LYS A 256 -21.95 20.88 16.29
CA LYS A 256 -22.59 21.91 15.45
C LYS A 256 -24.11 21.98 15.68
N LYS A 257 -24.80 20.84 15.78
CA LYS A 257 -26.24 20.76 16.11
C LYS A 257 -26.53 21.33 17.50
N GLU A 258 -25.76 20.91 18.52
CA GLU A 258 -25.84 21.44 19.89
C GLU A 258 -25.61 22.97 19.93
N MET A 259 -24.59 23.47 19.22
CA MET A 259 -24.31 24.91 19.11
C MET A 259 -25.47 25.67 18.45
N ALA A 260 -26.08 25.11 17.41
CA ALA A 260 -27.26 25.70 16.75
C ALA A 260 -28.47 25.74 17.70
N GLN A 261 -28.71 24.66 18.47
CA GLN A 261 -29.77 24.60 19.48
C GLN A 261 -29.57 25.64 20.59
N ARG A 262 -28.36 25.79 21.16
CA ARG A 262 -28.07 26.84 22.17
C ARG A 262 -28.22 28.25 21.60
N ARG A 263 -27.87 28.47 20.33
CA ARG A 263 -28.15 29.74 19.61
C ARG A 263 -29.64 29.96 19.35
N ALA A 264 -30.45 28.93 19.17
CA ALA A 264 -31.90 29.05 19.04
C ALA A 264 -32.54 29.40 20.39
N ALA A 265 -32.15 28.73 21.47
CA ALA A 265 -32.58 29.04 22.84
C ALA A 265 -32.26 30.49 23.23
N LEU A 266 -31.04 30.98 22.93
CA LEU A 266 -30.67 32.39 23.12
C LEU A 266 -31.61 33.38 22.41
N ARG A 267 -32.10 33.05 21.21
CA ARG A 267 -33.08 33.89 20.49
C ARG A 267 -34.45 33.84 21.15
N GLN A 268 -34.89 32.66 21.60
CA GLN A 268 -36.15 32.49 22.33
C GLN A 268 -36.14 33.27 23.66
N ASP A 269 -35.08 33.16 24.47
CA ASP A 269 -34.88 33.95 25.69
C ASP A 269 -34.97 35.47 25.41
N SER A 270 -34.38 35.93 24.29
CA SER A 270 -34.41 37.35 23.89
C SER A 270 -35.77 37.84 23.37
N ALA A 271 -36.64 36.91 22.93
CA ALA A 271 -37.98 37.19 22.45
C ALA A 271 -39.02 37.13 23.58
N ALA A 272 -38.93 36.11 24.45
CA ALA A 272 -39.76 35.97 25.65
C ALA A 272 -39.64 37.18 26.60
N LYS A 273 -38.47 37.84 26.63
CA LYS A 273 -38.26 39.12 27.34
C LYS A 273 -39.13 40.29 26.83
N ARG A 274 -39.92 40.11 25.77
CA ARG A 274 -40.88 41.10 25.22
C ARG A 274 -42.35 40.67 25.27
N GLY A 275 -42.64 39.44 25.68
CA GLY A 275 -44.00 38.90 25.70
C GLY A 275 -44.20 38.04 26.95
N SER A 276 -45.02 38.53 27.89
CA SER A 276 -45.40 37.76 29.08
C SER A 276 -46.20 36.53 28.65
N GLY A 277 -45.60 35.35 28.82
CA GLY A 277 -46.21 34.07 28.50
C GLY A 277 -45.36 32.94 29.09
N GLU A 278 -45.90 32.24 30.08
CA GLU A 278 -45.21 31.14 30.77
C GLU A 278 -45.18 29.88 29.89
N THR A 279 -44.20 29.79 28.98
CA THR A 279 -43.90 28.52 28.30
C THR A 279 -42.91 27.71 29.12
N SER A 280 -43.42 26.71 29.83
CA SER A 280 -42.63 25.75 30.61
C SER A 280 -41.68 24.95 29.71
N ALA A 281 -40.37 25.19 29.85
CA ALA A 281 -39.34 24.57 29.03
C ALA A 281 -38.99 23.15 29.55
N SER A 282 -39.75 22.16 29.09
CA SER A 282 -39.53 20.74 29.41
C SER A 282 -38.18 20.21 28.89
N GLY A 283 -37.50 19.40 29.70
CA GLY A 283 -36.54 18.39 29.23
C GLY A 283 -35.10 18.80 28.91
N TYR A 284 -34.72 20.08 29.00
CA TYR A 284 -33.33 20.48 28.70
C TYR A 284 -32.37 20.14 29.85
N MET A 285 -31.30 19.41 29.54
CA MET A 285 -30.18 19.20 30.46
C MET A 285 -29.56 20.55 30.87
N SER A 286 -29.18 20.67 32.15
CA SER A 286 -28.41 21.79 32.67
C SER A 286 -27.23 22.15 31.74
N VAL A 287 -27.13 23.43 31.38
CA VAL A 287 -26.13 23.99 30.45
C VAL A 287 -24.71 23.55 30.82
N GLY A 288 -24.43 23.46 32.12
CA GLY A 288 -23.14 23.04 32.68
C GLY A 288 -22.85 21.54 32.54
N ASP A 289 -23.85 20.68 32.75
CA ASP A 289 -23.65 19.23 32.75
C ASP A 289 -23.58 18.66 31.33
N SER A 290 -24.38 19.21 30.40
CA SER A 290 -24.23 18.90 28.98
C SER A 290 -22.86 19.34 28.42
N TRP A 291 -22.27 20.46 28.89
CA TRP A 291 -20.89 20.79 28.52
C TRP A 291 -19.86 19.79 29.06
N LYS A 292 -19.98 19.33 30.31
CA LYS A 292 -19.07 18.31 30.87
C LYS A 292 -19.06 17.02 30.05
N PHE A 293 -20.24 16.57 29.61
CA PHE A 293 -20.40 15.42 28.73
C PHE A 293 -19.65 15.61 27.39
N TRP A 294 -19.92 16.72 26.69
CA TRP A 294 -19.26 17.01 25.42
C TRP A 294 -17.74 17.17 25.56
N ALA A 295 -17.27 17.88 26.59
CA ALA A 295 -15.84 18.04 26.87
C ALA A 295 -15.13 16.69 27.11
N LYS A 296 -15.78 15.75 27.81
CA LYS A 296 -15.24 14.40 28.01
C LYS A 296 -15.12 13.63 26.68
N ARG A 297 -16.15 13.66 25.83
CA ARG A 297 -16.12 12.98 24.51
C ARG A 297 -15.07 13.58 23.57
N VAL A 298 -14.98 14.90 23.50
CA VAL A 298 -13.96 15.61 22.69
C VAL A 298 -12.55 15.27 23.14
N LYS A 299 -12.30 15.24 24.46
CA LYS A 299 -10.99 14.88 25.00
C LYS A 299 -10.63 13.41 24.73
N ALA A 300 -11.58 12.49 24.80
CA ALA A 300 -11.36 11.09 24.44
C ALA A 300 -10.97 10.97 22.96
N ALA A 301 -11.81 11.46 22.05
CA ALA A 301 -11.55 11.42 20.61
C ALA A 301 -10.22 12.10 20.22
N GLN A 302 -9.83 13.18 20.90
CA GLN A 302 -8.52 13.80 20.71
C GLN A 302 -7.36 12.88 21.13
N VAL A 303 -7.45 12.21 22.28
CA VAL A 303 -6.41 11.27 22.76
C VAL A 303 -6.33 10.07 21.83
N ASP A 304 -7.47 9.53 21.40
CA ASP A 304 -7.55 8.36 20.53
C ASP A 304 -6.98 8.68 19.13
N ALA A 305 -7.33 9.82 18.54
CA ALA A 305 -6.76 10.30 17.27
C ALA A 305 -5.23 10.48 17.36
N GLN A 306 -4.72 11.11 18.43
CA GLN A 306 -3.28 11.28 18.63
C GLN A 306 -2.55 9.96 18.84
N HIS A 307 -3.19 8.98 19.48
CA HIS A 307 -2.65 7.64 19.64
C HIS A 307 -2.57 6.92 18.29
N LEU A 308 -3.64 6.96 17.48
CA LEU A 308 -3.67 6.37 16.14
C LEU A 308 -2.64 7.01 15.18
N CYS A 309 -2.52 8.34 15.16
CA CYS A 309 -1.50 9.01 14.34
C CYS A 309 -0.06 8.61 14.72
N LYS A 310 0.20 8.37 16.02
CA LYS A 310 1.49 7.84 16.50
C LYS A 310 1.67 6.37 16.11
N LYS A 311 0.66 5.53 16.33
CA LYS A 311 0.63 4.11 15.94
C LYS A 311 0.96 3.96 14.46
N ALA A 312 0.22 4.64 13.58
CA ALA A 312 0.44 4.65 12.14
C ALA A 312 1.86 5.07 11.75
N SER A 313 2.42 6.10 12.41
CA SER A 313 3.79 6.54 12.16
C SER A 313 4.83 5.47 12.55
N SER A 314 4.63 4.80 13.68
CA SER A 314 5.45 3.65 14.12
C SER A 314 5.31 2.44 13.19
N THR A 315 4.09 2.14 12.73
CA THR A 315 3.83 1.06 11.77
C THR A 315 4.54 1.30 10.45
N ILE A 316 4.48 2.52 9.88
CA ILE A 316 5.22 2.87 8.67
C ILE A 316 6.72 2.58 8.87
N GLN A 317 7.33 3.10 9.94
CA GLN A 317 8.75 2.87 10.25
C GLN A 317 9.11 1.39 10.42
N TYR A 318 8.23 0.61 11.08
CA TYR A 318 8.40 -0.83 11.22
C TYR A 318 8.34 -1.55 9.86
N THR A 319 7.35 -1.22 9.02
CA THR A 319 7.22 -1.81 7.68
C THR A 319 8.41 -1.48 6.79
N ASP A 320 8.92 -0.24 6.86
CA ASP A 320 10.11 0.20 6.12
C ASP A 320 11.36 -0.60 6.55
N LEU A 321 11.52 -0.83 7.86
CA LEU A 321 12.66 -1.57 8.41
C LEU A 321 12.67 -3.04 7.98
N GLU A 322 11.54 -3.75 8.15
CA GLU A 322 11.46 -5.18 7.79
C GLU A 322 11.53 -5.38 6.27
N CYS A 323 10.93 -4.51 5.46
CA CYS A 323 11.09 -4.56 4.00
C CYS A 323 12.54 -4.31 3.58
N ALA A 324 13.22 -3.33 4.18
CA ALA A 324 14.63 -3.05 3.88
C ALA A 324 15.59 -4.16 4.36
N LYS A 325 15.17 -4.97 5.34
CA LYS A 325 15.91 -6.15 5.83
C LYS A 325 15.73 -7.34 4.87
N ALA A 326 14.50 -7.64 4.46
CA ALA A 326 14.22 -8.68 3.47
C ALA A 326 14.89 -8.37 2.11
N GLN A 327 14.76 -7.13 1.61
CA GLN A 327 15.42 -6.68 0.38
C GLN A 327 16.96 -6.81 0.43
N ARG A 328 17.57 -6.59 1.60
CA ARG A 328 19.02 -6.82 1.80
C ARG A 328 19.38 -8.31 1.68
N SER A 329 18.62 -9.19 2.33
CA SER A 329 18.81 -10.65 2.21
C SER A 329 18.76 -11.10 0.75
N THR A 330 17.77 -10.65 -0.02
CA THR A 330 17.67 -10.93 -1.46
C THR A 330 18.86 -10.36 -2.24
N GLN A 331 19.30 -9.14 -1.95
CA GLN A 331 20.46 -8.52 -2.61
C GLN A 331 21.76 -9.29 -2.34
N ASP A 332 21.96 -9.77 -1.11
CA ASP A 332 23.12 -10.57 -0.73
C ASP A 332 23.08 -11.97 -1.39
N CYS A 333 21.92 -12.61 -1.47
CA CYS A 333 21.74 -13.87 -2.22
C CYS A 333 21.98 -13.67 -3.73
N LEU A 334 21.47 -12.58 -4.32
CA LEU A 334 21.75 -12.21 -5.71
C LEU A 334 23.23 -11.89 -5.92
N ALA A 335 23.92 -11.30 -4.92
CA ALA A 335 25.36 -11.06 -4.94
C ALA A 335 26.11 -12.38 -5.08
N GLN A 336 25.83 -13.31 -4.16
CA GLN A 336 26.45 -14.63 -4.09
C GLN A 336 26.22 -15.46 -5.36
N CYS A 337 24.96 -15.63 -5.80
CA CYS A 337 24.64 -16.41 -7.01
C CYS A 337 25.39 -15.91 -8.25
N SER A 338 25.54 -14.60 -8.42
CA SER A 338 26.33 -14.05 -9.54
C SER A 338 27.83 -14.33 -9.41
N SER A 339 28.34 -14.42 -8.18
CA SER A 339 29.75 -14.72 -7.91
C SER A 339 30.03 -16.17 -8.28
N ASP A 340 29.19 -17.08 -7.78
CA ASP A 340 29.26 -18.51 -8.05
C ASP A 340 29.13 -18.80 -9.55
N GLN A 341 28.20 -18.14 -10.24
CA GLN A 341 28.00 -18.33 -11.69
C GLN A 341 29.13 -17.74 -12.55
N ARG A 342 29.79 -16.66 -12.12
CA ARG A 342 31.04 -16.18 -12.75
C ARG A 342 32.18 -17.16 -12.54
N GLU A 343 32.27 -17.77 -11.36
CA GLU A 343 33.33 -18.71 -11.02
C GLU A 343 33.14 -20.06 -11.74
N LEU A 344 31.92 -20.60 -11.80
CA LEU A 344 31.59 -21.75 -12.65
C LEU A 344 31.98 -21.51 -14.11
N ARG A 345 31.65 -20.34 -14.66
CA ARG A 345 32.02 -20.00 -16.03
C ARG A 345 33.54 -19.99 -16.23
N ARG A 346 34.32 -19.44 -15.30
CA ARG A 346 35.81 -19.51 -15.37
C ARG A 346 36.32 -20.95 -15.33
N ARG A 347 35.70 -21.82 -14.53
CA ARG A 347 36.05 -23.25 -14.47
C ARG A 347 35.77 -23.95 -15.79
N PHE A 348 34.59 -23.75 -16.39
CA PHE A 348 34.27 -24.30 -17.73
C PHE A 348 35.17 -23.74 -18.83
N ASP A 349 35.45 -22.44 -18.83
CA ASP A 349 36.35 -21.78 -19.78
C ASP A 349 37.83 -22.24 -19.61
N THR A 350 38.19 -22.80 -18.45
CA THR A 350 39.51 -23.41 -18.19
C THR A 350 39.53 -24.87 -18.65
N GLN A 351 38.56 -25.67 -18.22
CA GLN A 351 38.40 -27.08 -18.66
C GLN A 351 38.32 -27.21 -20.19
N LEU A 352 37.70 -26.24 -20.86
CA LEU A 352 37.60 -26.19 -22.31
C LEU A 352 38.98 -26.04 -22.99
N LYS A 353 39.90 -25.26 -22.39
CA LYS A 353 41.30 -25.15 -22.86
C LYS A 353 42.07 -26.43 -22.60
N ASP A 354 41.86 -27.07 -21.46
CA ASP A 354 42.51 -28.34 -21.11
C ASP A 354 42.08 -29.47 -22.06
N VAL A 355 40.79 -29.50 -22.43
CA VAL A 355 40.26 -30.42 -23.45
C VAL A 355 40.82 -30.09 -24.84
N GLU A 356 40.90 -28.82 -25.24
CA GLU A 356 41.50 -28.40 -26.52
C GLU A 356 43.01 -28.76 -26.61
N PHE A 357 43.74 -28.65 -25.50
CA PHE A 357 45.12 -29.12 -25.40
C PHE A 357 45.21 -30.66 -25.48
N ALA A 358 44.33 -31.39 -24.78
CA ALA A 358 44.28 -32.84 -24.83
C ALA A 358 43.94 -33.38 -26.23
N MET A 359 43.01 -32.72 -26.95
CA MET A 359 42.71 -33.00 -28.35
C MET A 359 43.95 -32.80 -29.22
N SER A 360 44.64 -31.67 -29.07
CA SER A 360 45.88 -31.37 -29.81
C SER A 360 46.96 -32.45 -29.59
N CYS A 361 47.12 -32.94 -28.35
CA CYS A 361 48.04 -34.03 -28.02
C CYS A 361 47.64 -35.39 -28.63
N ALA A 362 46.34 -35.70 -28.66
CA ALA A 362 45.82 -36.93 -29.27
C ALA A 362 45.92 -36.88 -30.81
N GLU A 363 45.61 -35.74 -31.43
CA GLU A 363 45.82 -35.49 -32.86
C GLU A 363 47.30 -35.58 -33.25
N TRP A 364 48.21 -34.99 -32.47
CA TRP A 364 49.65 -35.12 -32.70
C TRP A 364 50.11 -36.58 -32.62
N THR A 365 49.58 -37.36 -31.66
CA THR A 365 49.88 -38.78 -31.50
C THR A 365 49.41 -39.60 -32.70
N LEU A 366 48.21 -39.34 -33.23
CA LEU A 366 47.70 -39.97 -34.47
C LEU A 366 48.53 -39.58 -35.69
N ASN A 367 49.02 -38.35 -35.75
CA ASN A 367 49.75 -37.81 -36.90
C ASN A 367 51.26 -38.14 -36.91
N LYS A 368 51.79 -38.85 -35.90
CA LYS A 368 53.20 -39.28 -35.87
C LYS A 368 53.57 -40.11 -37.11
N PRO A 369 54.73 -39.85 -37.76
CA PRO A 369 55.16 -40.57 -38.96
C PRO A 369 55.41 -42.07 -38.70
N GLU A 370 55.78 -42.45 -37.47
CA GLU A 370 55.96 -43.83 -37.02
C GLU A 370 54.63 -44.62 -37.12
N ASN A 371 53.53 -44.01 -36.69
CA ASN A 371 52.19 -44.62 -36.74
C ASN A 371 51.64 -44.70 -38.18
N ARG A 372 52.08 -43.81 -39.08
CA ARG A 372 51.69 -43.82 -40.51
C ARG A 372 52.45 -44.87 -41.35
N SER A 373 53.61 -45.34 -40.89
CA SER A 373 54.52 -46.20 -41.67
C SER A 373 54.52 -47.67 -41.26
N LYS A 374 53.93 -48.03 -40.10
CA LYS A 374 53.92 -49.39 -39.55
C LYS A 374 52.53 -50.03 -39.38
N ALA A 375 51.56 -49.68 -40.21
CA ALA A 375 50.18 -50.19 -40.18
C ALA A 375 49.99 -51.72 -40.44
N ARG A 376 51.05 -52.54 -40.27
CA ARG A 376 51.04 -54.01 -40.34
C ARG A 376 51.18 -54.71 -38.97
N SER A 377 51.47 -53.99 -37.88
CA SER A 377 51.46 -54.60 -36.55
C SER A 377 50.07 -54.50 -35.90
N GLN A 378 49.61 -55.61 -35.32
CA GLN A 378 48.29 -55.68 -34.68
C GLN A 378 48.18 -54.72 -33.49
N THR A 379 49.30 -54.48 -32.79
CA THR A 379 49.40 -53.60 -31.63
C THR A 379 49.19 -52.13 -32.00
N GLU A 380 49.86 -51.63 -33.05
CA GLU A 380 49.75 -50.21 -33.46
C GLU A 380 48.36 -49.89 -34.01
N ALA A 381 47.67 -50.84 -34.66
CA ALA A 381 46.28 -50.69 -35.07
C ALA A 381 45.33 -50.43 -33.88
N THR A 382 45.50 -51.14 -32.76
CA THR A 382 44.70 -50.90 -31.54
C THR A 382 45.00 -49.54 -30.90
N GLN A 383 46.23 -49.03 -31.04
CA GLN A 383 46.61 -47.71 -30.53
C GLN A 383 45.92 -46.58 -31.32
N VAL A 384 45.91 -46.67 -32.65
CA VAL A 384 45.17 -45.73 -33.52
C VAL A 384 43.67 -45.74 -33.21
N GLN A 385 43.08 -46.93 -33.02
CA GLN A 385 41.67 -47.05 -32.66
C GLN A 385 41.36 -46.41 -31.30
N ARG A 386 42.20 -46.62 -30.28
CA ARG A 386 42.06 -45.97 -28.96
C ARG A 386 42.17 -44.45 -29.05
N SER A 387 43.12 -43.92 -29.81
CA SER A 387 43.26 -42.46 -29.99
C SER A 387 42.08 -41.83 -30.74
N ASN A 388 41.47 -42.55 -31.70
CA ASN A 388 40.25 -42.10 -32.36
C ASN A 388 39.04 -42.08 -31.41
N VAL A 389 38.88 -43.08 -30.54
CA VAL A 389 37.84 -43.10 -29.50
C VAL A 389 38.05 -41.95 -28.52
N LEU A 390 39.27 -41.74 -28.04
CA LEU A 390 39.62 -40.62 -27.15
C LEU A 390 39.30 -39.25 -27.80
N LEU A 391 39.59 -39.06 -29.09
CA LEU A 391 39.20 -37.82 -29.79
C LEU A 391 37.69 -37.64 -29.91
N HIS A 392 36.93 -38.72 -30.09
CA HIS A 392 35.46 -38.66 -30.10
C HIS A 392 34.91 -38.25 -28.72
N GLU A 393 35.44 -38.84 -27.65
CA GLU A 393 35.10 -38.48 -26.26
C GLU A 393 35.46 -37.01 -25.97
N LEU A 394 36.68 -36.58 -26.28
CA LEU A 394 37.13 -35.19 -26.09
C LEU A 394 36.32 -34.19 -26.94
N SER A 395 35.95 -34.54 -28.17
CA SER A 395 35.05 -33.71 -28.99
C SER A 395 33.66 -33.58 -28.37
N THR A 396 33.18 -34.65 -27.72
CA THR A 396 31.88 -34.66 -27.02
C THR A 396 31.94 -33.82 -25.75
N THR A 397 32.98 -33.96 -24.92
CA THR A 397 33.16 -33.11 -23.74
C THR A 397 33.38 -31.64 -24.10
N GLN A 398 34.12 -31.33 -25.18
CA GLN A 398 34.25 -29.96 -25.70
C GLN A 398 32.90 -29.35 -26.08
N LYS A 399 32.02 -30.09 -26.77
CA LYS A 399 30.66 -29.63 -27.11
C LYS A 399 29.82 -29.38 -25.85
N ASN A 400 29.89 -30.28 -24.87
CA ASN A 400 29.15 -30.15 -23.61
C ASN A 400 29.64 -28.93 -22.80
N LEU A 401 30.95 -28.75 -22.64
CA LEU A 401 31.55 -27.59 -21.95
C LEU A 401 31.20 -26.26 -22.66
N ARG A 402 31.17 -26.23 -24.00
CA ARG A 402 30.69 -25.07 -24.76
C ARG A 402 29.20 -24.79 -24.52
N CYS A 403 28.37 -25.81 -24.31
CA CYS A 403 26.97 -25.64 -23.94
C CYS A 403 26.84 -25.05 -22.53
N LEU A 404 27.54 -25.62 -21.54
CA LEU A 404 27.53 -25.19 -20.13
C LEU A 404 28.05 -23.74 -19.98
N SER A 405 29.17 -23.37 -20.63
CA SER A 405 29.68 -21.99 -20.60
C SER A 405 28.70 -20.98 -21.23
N ARG A 406 28.00 -21.36 -22.32
CA ARG A 406 26.92 -20.54 -22.91
C ARG A 406 25.74 -20.40 -21.96
N GLN A 407 25.33 -21.46 -21.27
CA GLN A 407 24.25 -21.40 -20.29
C GLN A 407 24.65 -20.52 -19.09
N CYS A 408 25.84 -20.68 -18.51
CA CYS A 408 26.33 -19.78 -17.46
C CYS A 408 26.31 -18.30 -17.86
N LYS A 409 26.55 -17.99 -19.14
CA LYS A 409 26.43 -16.61 -19.66
C LYS A 409 24.98 -16.12 -19.66
N ARG A 410 23.99 -16.96 -19.97
CA ARG A 410 22.56 -16.63 -19.90
C ARG A 410 22.11 -16.42 -18.46
N ASP A 411 22.46 -17.33 -17.56
CA ASP A 411 22.11 -17.25 -16.14
C ASP A 411 22.64 -15.96 -15.51
N LEU A 412 23.87 -15.55 -15.85
CA LEU A 412 24.43 -14.26 -15.44
C LEU A 412 23.63 -13.05 -15.98
N GLN A 413 23.18 -13.09 -17.24
CA GLN A 413 22.37 -12.02 -17.82
C GLN A 413 21.01 -11.90 -17.09
N VAL A 414 20.40 -13.01 -16.70
CA VAL A 414 19.12 -13.01 -15.97
C VAL A 414 19.30 -12.58 -14.51
N LEU A 415 20.37 -13.00 -13.84
CA LEU A 415 20.75 -12.49 -12.51
C LEU A 415 21.01 -10.97 -12.52
N GLU A 416 21.63 -10.45 -13.58
CA GLU A 416 21.83 -9.01 -13.79
C GLU A 416 20.50 -8.30 -14.09
N ALA A 417 19.61 -8.89 -14.88
CA ALA A 417 18.25 -8.38 -15.08
C ALA A 417 17.46 -8.29 -13.76
N CYS A 418 17.49 -9.31 -12.92
CA CYS A 418 16.84 -9.33 -11.60
C CYS A 418 17.30 -8.19 -10.69
N ARG A 419 18.60 -7.84 -10.74
CA ARG A 419 19.11 -6.65 -10.04
C ARG A 419 18.58 -5.36 -10.64
N ASN A 420 18.60 -5.25 -11.97
CA ASN A 420 18.21 -4.03 -12.68
C ASN A 420 16.71 -3.69 -12.53
N VAL A 421 15.83 -4.67 -12.33
CA VAL A 421 14.42 -4.41 -11.94
C VAL A 421 14.35 -3.57 -10.64
N THR A 422 15.28 -3.81 -9.70
CA THR A 422 15.36 -3.06 -8.43
C THR A 422 15.76 -1.60 -8.65
N THR A 423 16.82 -1.37 -9.42
CA THR A 423 17.36 -0.02 -9.65
C THR A 423 16.42 0.82 -10.50
N ALA A 424 15.77 0.21 -11.50
CA ALA A 424 14.73 0.86 -12.31
C ALA A 424 13.52 1.28 -11.44
N ASN A 425 13.01 0.41 -10.56
CA ASN A 425 11.89 0.75 -9.69
C ASN A 425 12.25 1.84 -8.67
N VAL A 426 13.47 1.82 -8.10
CA VAL A 426 13.95 2.88 -7.20
C VAL A 426 14.06 4.23 -7.91
N ALA A 427 14.54 4.26 -9.16
CA ALA A 427 14.63 5.47 -9.97
C ALA A 427 13.25 5.98 -10.45
N ALA A 428 12.29 5.09 -10.68
CA ALA A 428 10.93 5.42 -11.10
C ALA A 428 10.03 5.93 -9.96
N ARG A 429 10.44 5.81 -8.69
CA ARG A 429 9.69 6.39 -7.56
C ARG A 429 9.71 7.93 -7.67
N PRO A 430 8.55 8.60 -7.76
CA PRO A 430 8.53 10.06 -7.72
C PRO A 430 9.13 10.52 -6.39
N SER A 431 10.14 11.38 -6.46
CA SER A 431 10.71 12.01 -5.27
C SER A 431 9.73 13.05 -4.72
N SER A 432 8.71 12.56 -4.01
CA SER A 432 7.81 13.41 -3.25
C SER A 432 8.57 14.00 -2.07
N ALA A 433 9.16 15.18 -2.29
CA ALA A 433 9.72 16.00 -1.24
C ALA A 433 8.69 16.19 -0.11
N PRO A 434 9.09 16.19 1.17
CA PRO A 434 8.19 16.53 2.26
C PRO A 434 7.82 18.02 2.13
N GLY A 435 6.68 18.29 1.49
CA GLY A 435 6.14 19.63 1.35
C GLY A 435 5.58 20.12 2.67
N THR A 436 6.44 20.57 3.59
CA THR A 436 6.02 21.24 4.83
C THR A 436 5.53 22.66 4.51
N PRO A 437 4.24 23.00 4.68
CA PRO A 437 3.77 24.35 4.43
C PRO A 437 3.88 25.19 5.71
N GLY A 438 4.77 26.18 5.72
CA GLY A 438 4.60 27.41 6.49
C GLY A 438 5.06 27.41 7.96
N ALA A 439 6.35 27.63 8.18
CA ALA A 439 6.84 28.43 9.31
C ALA A 439 7.96 29.36 8.82
N GLY A 440 7.91 30.64 9.22
CA GLY A 440 8.71 31.71 8.60
C GLY A 440 10.23 31.69 8.89
N PRO A 441 10.99 32.62 8.29
CA PRO A 441 12.46 32.64 8.36
C PRO A 441 12.97 33.03 9.76
N GLY A 442 13.18 32.03 10.61
CA GLY A 442 13.72 32.16 11.96
C GLY A 442 15.17 31.68 12.08
N THR A 443 16.12 32.61 12.00
CA THR A 443 17.56 32.35 12.08
C THR A 443 17.99 31.73 13.42
N PHE A 444 18.39 30.46 13.46
CA PHE A 444 19.22 29.92 14.54
C PHE A 444 20.40 29.09 14.05
N LYS A 445 21.60 29.59 14.35
CA LYS A 445 22.89 28.91 14.14
C LYS A 445 23.19 27.99 15.33
N ASN A 446 24.04 26.99 15.07
CA ASN A 446 24.70 26.10 16.03
C ASN A 446 23.77 25.10 16.78
N LEU A 447 23.99 23.81 16.53
CA LEU A 447 24.34 22.92 17.63
C LEU A 447 25.47 21.96 17.21
N LYS A 448 26.39 21.70 18.14
CA LYS A 448 27.66 21.03 17.84
C LYS A 448 27.54 19.51 17.77
N ARG A 449 28.24 18.96 16.78
CA ARG A 449 28.78 17.60 16.71
C ARG A 449 29.45 17.21 18.03
N SER A 450 28.83 16.31 18.82
CA SER A 450 29.47 15.66 19.97
C SER A 450 29.63 14.18 19.73
N ARG A 451 30.87 13.77 19.43
CA ARG A 451 31.33 12.38 19.63
C ARG A 451 31.59 12.18 21.13
N SER A 452 31.13 11.08 21.69
CA SER A 452 31.78 10.48 22.85
C SER A 452 31.57 8.97 22.83
N ALA A 453 32.62 8.20 23.09
CA ALA A 453 32.61 6.75 23.12
C ALA A 453 32.91 6.27 24.54
N VAL A 454 32.19 5.23 24.96
CA VAL A 454 32.57 4.18 25.93
C VAL A 454 33.24 4.62 27.26
N ALA A 455 32.52 4.36 28.35
CA ALA A 455 33.14 3.88 29.60
C ALA A 455 32.17 2.97 30.37
N THR A 456 32.59 1.72 30.60
CA THR A 456 31.87 0.71 31.41
C THR A 456 32.18 0.85 32.90
N ARG A 457 31.19 0.72 33.80
CA ARG A 457 31.30 -0.21 34.97
C ARG A 457 30.00 -0.46 35.75
N ASN A 458 29.67 -1.74 35.86
CA ASN A 458 29.02 -2.47 36.98
C ASN A 458 27.94 -1.77 37.83
N LEU A 459 26.72 -2.33 37.78
CA LEU A 459 25.93 -2.59 38.99
C LEU A 459 25.39 -4.02 38.98
N ARG A 460 25.30 -4.63 40.17
CA ARG A 460 25.02 -6.06 40.38
C ARG A 460 23.52 -6.33 40.42
N LYS A 461 23.13 -7.40 39.72
CA LYS A 461 22.33 -8.53 40.23
C LYS A 461 21.27 -8.19 41.30
N ASP A 462 20.01 -8.15 40.87
CA ASP A 462 18.95 -8.83 41.62
C ASP A 462 18.11 -9.70 40.68
N ARG A 463 17.60 -10.81 41.20
CA ARG A 463 16.98 -11.91 40.45
C ARG A 463 15.55 -12.10 40.95
N SER A 464 14.58 -11.59 40.21
CA SER A 464 13.16 -11.92 40.38
C SER A 464 12.69 -12.77 39.21
N GLU A 465 12.04 -13.88 39.53
CA GLU A 465 11.56 -14.86 38.56
C GLU A 465 10.27 -14.36 37.91
N SER A 466 10.23 -14.35 36.58
CA SER A 466 9.02 -14.08 35.79
C SER A 466 8.61 -15.36 35.05
N PRO A 467 7.31 -15.71 35.00
CA PRO A 467 6.87 -16.92 34.31
C PRO A 467 7.15 -16.83 32.81
N GLY A 468 7.57 -17.95 32.20
CA GLY A 468 7.72 -18.06 30.75
C GLY A 468 6.36 -17.97 30.03
N PRO A 469 6.33 -17.54 28.76
CA PRO A 469 5.09 -17.41 28.00
C PRO A 469 4.45 -18.79 27.68
N PRO A 470 3.13 -18.87 27.45
CA PRO A 470 2.44 -20.15 27.24
C PRO A 470 2.65 -20.66 25.82
N GLY A 471 3.28 -21.84 25.67
CA GLY A 471 3.61 -22.41 24.35
C GLY A 471 2.40 -22.68 23.45
N GLY A 472 1.26 -23.10 24.01
CA GLY A 472 0.08 -23.50 23.23
C GLY A 472 -0.55 -22.36 22.40
N LEU A 473 -0.46 -21.11 22.86
CA LEU A 473 -0.99 -19.95 22.10
C LEU A 473 -0.22 -19.70 20.79
N TRP A 474 1.04 -20.12 20.71
CA TRP A 474 1.85 -19.98 19.50
C TRP A 474 1.49 -21.03 18.45
N GLU A 475 1.17 -22.25 18.88
CA GLU A 475 0.72 -23.34 18.01
C GLU A 475 -0.68 -23.05 17.45
N GLU A 476 -1.59 -22.52 18.27
CA GLU A 476 -2.93 -22.09 17.85
C GLU A 476 -2.88 -20.92 16.85
N LEU A 477 -2.00 -19.92 17.07
CA LEU A 477 -1.75 -18.85 16.11
C LEU A 477 -1.15 -19.35 14.78
N GLN A 478 -0.28 -20.35 14.82
CA GLN A 478 0.25 -20.98 13.59
C GLN A 478 -0.86 -21.71 12.82
N HIS A 479 -1.72 -22.47 13.50
CA HIS A 479 -2.86 -23.16 12.88
C HIS A 479 -3.82 -22.17 12.19
N LEU A 480 -4.26 -21.13 12.90
CA LEU A 480 -5.13 -20.08 12.38
C LEU A 480 -4.49 -19.33 11.19
N THR A 481 -3.17 -19.17 11.19
CA THR A 481 -2.43 -18.57 10.05
C THR A 481 -2.48 -19.47 8.81
N VAL A 482 -2.37 -20.79 8.98
CA VAL A 482 -2.49 -21.76 7.87
C VAL A 482 -3.92 -21.79 7.32
N GLU A 483 -4.94 -21.83 8.18
CA GLU A 483 -6.34 -21.74 7.75
C GLU A 483 -6.65 -20.44 7.00
N GLN A 484 -6.12 -19.30 7.47
CA GLN A 484 -6.26 -18.02 6.76
C GLN A 484 -5.55 -18.06 5.39
N LYS A 485 -4.35 -18.65 5.28
CA LYS A 485 -3.68 -18.85 3.97
C LYS A 485 -4.52 -19.73 3.04
N GLN A 486 -5.17 -20.78 3.55
CA GLN A 486 -6.00 -21.68 2.74
C GLN A 486 -7.33 -21.02 2.30
N MET A 487 -8.02 -20.30 3.18
CA MET A 487 -9.23 -19.54 2.81
C MET A 487 -8.95 -18.41 1.82
N THR A 488 -7.84 -17.68 1.98
CA THR A 488 -7.46 -16.62 1.03
C THR A 488 -7.00 -17.17 -0.33
N LYS A 489 -6.51 -18.42 -0.39
CA LYS A 489 -6.28 -19.12 -1.66
C LYS A 489 -7.61 -19.46 -2.34
N GLY A 490 -8.56 -20.07 -1.61
CA GLY A 490 -9.88 -20.42 -2.14
C GLY A 490 -10.68 -19.20 -2.64
N LEU A 491 -10.59 -18.07 -1.94
CA LEU A 491 -11.20 -16.80 -2.40
C LEU A 491 -10.66 -16.34 -3.76
N ARG A 492 -9.34 -16.42 -4.00
CA ARG A 492 -8.74 -16.06 -5.30
C ARG A 492 -9.15 -17.01 -6.42
N GLU A 493 -9.30 -18.29 -6.11
CA GLU A 493 -9.80 -19.30 -7.07
C GLU A 493 -11.26 -19.01 -7.45
N CYS A 494 -12.08 -18.56 -6.50
CA CYS A 494 -13.45 -18.06 -6.75
C CYS A 494 -13.47 -16.75 -7.55
N GLU A 495 -12.64 -15.76 -7.21
CA GLU A 495 -12.52 -14.49 -7.95
C GLU A 495 -12.15 -14.76 -9.42
N TYR A 496 -11.13 -15.58 -9.66
CA TYR A 496 -10.72 -16.00 -11.02
C TYR A 496 -11.83 -16.78 -11.76
N GLY A 497 -12.64 -17.55 -11.02
CA GLY A 497 -13.84 -18.19 -11.55
C GLY A 497 -14.92 -17.19 -11.99
N VAL A 498 -15.16 -16.15 -11.19
CA VAL A 498 -16.11 -15.07 -11.50
C VAL A 498 -15.64 -14.26 -12.72
N ASP A 499 -14.37 -13.88 -12.77
CA ASP A 499 -13.79 -13.16 -13.92
C ASP A 499 -13.88 -13.98 -15.22
N ARG A 500 -13.62 -15.30 -15.15
CA ARG A 500 -13.85 -16.22 -16.27
C ARG A 500 -15.32 -16.24 -16.69
N CYS A 501 -16.26 -16.34 -15.75
CA CYS A 501 -17.69 -16.33 -16.05
C CYS A 501 -18.14 -15.02 -16.70
N ALA A 502 -17.61 -13.87 -16.26
CA ALA A 502 -17.87 -12.57 -16.86
C ALA A 502 -17.31 -12.47 -18.29
N ALA A 503 -16.09 -12.99 -18.54
CA ALA A 503 -15.52 -13.08 -19.87
C ALA A 503 -16.37 -13.96 -20.81
N TRP A 504 -16.84 -15.12 -20.33
CA TRP A 504 -17.74 -16.00 -21.09
C TRP A 504 -19.10 -15.35 -21.37
N ALA A 505 -19.67 -14.61 -20.42
CA ALA A 505 -20.90 -13.85 -20.63
C ALA A 505 -20.75 -12.80 -21.76
N SER A 506 -19.63 -12.06 -21.77
CA SER A 506 -19.31 -11.11 -22.85
C SER A 506 -19.19 -11.79 -24.22
N VAL A 507 -18.54 -12.97 -24.29
CA VAL A 507 -18.46 -13.76 -25.54
C VAL A 507 -19.84 -14.23 -26.01
N LEU A 508 -20.71 -14.64 -25.08
CA LEU A 508 -22.08 -15.07 -25.39
C LEU A 508 -22.96 -13.92 -25.90
N SER A 509 -22.91 -12.74 -25.27
CA SER A 509 -23.62 -11.55 -25.77
C SER A 509 -23.16 -11.15 -27.17
N ASN A 510 -21.84 -11.14 -27.43
CA ASN A 510 -21.30 -10.87 -28.78
C ASN A 510 -21.73 -11.92 -29.82
N LEU A 511 -21.97 -13.17 -29.41
CA LEU A 511 -22.52 -14.22 -30.29
C LEU A 511 -24.01 -14.00 -30.55
N GLU A 512 -24.78 -13.63 -29.53
CA GLU A 512 -26.22 -13.34 -29.62
C GLU A 512 -26.50 -12.14 -30.54
N ASP A 513 -25.71 -11.06 -30.40
CA ASP A 513 -25.76 -9.89 -31.30
C ASP A 513 -25.49 -10.30 -32.75
N ARG A 514 -24.44 -11.10 -33.00
CA ARG A 514 -24.07 -11.56 -34.36
C ARG A 514 -25.12 -12.50 -34.96
N VAL A 515 -25.73 -13.38 -34.17
CA VAL A 515 -26.83 -14.24 -34.62
C VAL A 515 -28.06 -13.40 -34.96
N THR A 516 -28.40 -12.43 -34.12
CA THR A 516 -29.50 -11.49 -34.36
C THR A 516 -29.29 -10.69 -35.64
N ASP A 517 -28.08 -10.19 -35.87
CA ASP A 517 -27.73 -9.44 -37.08
C ASP A 517 -27.83 -10.29 -38.36
N VAL A 518 -27.42 -11.57 -38.30
CA VAL A 518 -27.59 -12.54 -39.41
C VAL A 518 -29.07 -12.85 -39.67
N LEU A 519 -29.89 -13.02 -38.63
CA LEU A 519 -31.32 -13.26 -38.77
C LEU A 519 -32.07 -12.05 -39.35
N LEU A 520 -31.68 -10.83 -38.94
CA LEU A 520 -32.22 -9.58 -39.51
C LEU A 520 -31.84 -9.41 -40.98
N ARG A 521 -30.59 -9.73 -41.36
CA ARG A 521 -30.14 -9.71 -42.77
C ARG A 521 -30.85 -10.75 -43.64
N ARG A 522 -31.24 -11.90 -43.07
CA ARG A 522 -31.98 -12.97 -43.79
C ARG A 522 -33.48 -12.69 -43.92
N ARG A 523 -34.01 -11.70 -43.18
CA ARG A 523 -35.42 -11.29 -43.20
C ARG A 523 -35.68 -10.07 -44.09
N ARG A 524 -34.61 -9.39 -44.54
CA ARG A 524 -34.63 -8.38 -45.59
C ARG A 524 -34.37 -9.04 -46.94
#